data_AF-A0A2E1M6D4-F1
#
_entry.id   AF-A0A2E1M6D4-F1
#
_cell.length_a   1.000
_cell.length_b   1.000
_cell.length_c   1.000
_cell.angle_alpha   90.00
_cell.angle_beta   90.00
_cell.angle_gamma   90.00
#
_symmetry.space_group_name_H-M   'P 1'
#
loop_
_entity.id
_entity.type
_entity.pdbx_description
1 polymer ?
#
loop_
_entity_poly.entity_id
_entity_poly.type
_entity_poly.pdbx_seq_one_letter_code
_entity_poly.pdbx_strand_id
1 'polypeptide(L)' 'MAIRIKTRTGESVQQMMRRFKKLCEKEGLTKEVKKRQYFEKPSERRRRATRKAASRLIRTNTPQSSDRRR' A
#
# COMPACT_ATOMS: atom_id res chain seq x y z
N MET A 1 3.37 -11.29 -10.27
CA MET A 1 3.82 -9.93 -10.68
C MET A 1 5.32 -9.84 -10.51
N ALA A 2 6.06 -9.45 -11.55
CA ALA A 2 7.48 -9.12 -11.45
C ALA A 2 7.66 -7.60 -11.50
N ILE A 3 8.18 -7.01 -10.43
CA ILE A 3 8.52 -5.58 -10.39
C ILE A 3 9.78 -5.40 -11.23
N ARG A 4 9.66 -4.77 -12.41
CA ARG A 4 10.78 -4.46 -13.29
C ARG A 4 11.05 -2.96 -13.30
N ILE A 5 12.30 -2.58 -13.05
CA ILE A 5 12.78 -1.20 -13.22
C ILE A 5 13.89 -1.19 -14.25
N LYS A 6 13.79 -0.23 -15.17
CA LYS A 6 14.87 0.14 -16.08
C LYS A 6 15.46 1.46 -15.60
N THR A 7 16.77 1.57 -15.69
CA THR A 7 17.51 2.81 -15.50
C THR A 7 17.09 3.82 -16.56
N ARG A 8 16.99 5.09 -16.17
CA ARG A 8 16.80 6.20 -17.12
C ARG A 8 18.14 6.91 -17.32
N THR A 9 18.38 7.44 -18.50
CA THR A 9 19.53 8.27 -18.80
C THR A 9 19.52 9.52 -17.92
N GLY A 10 20.60 9.76 -17.17
CA GLY A 10 20.73 10.87 -16.23
C GLY A 10 20.17 10.65 -14.83
N GLU A 11 19.65 9.46 -14.49
CA GLU A 11 19.25 9.15 -13.11
C GLU A 11 20.44 8.72 -12.25
N SER A 12 20.51 9.24 -11.02
CA SER A 12 21.42 8.72 -10.00
C SER A 12 20.89 7.40 -9.42
N VAL A 13 21.80 6.56 -8.91
CA VAL A 13 21.45 5.28 -8.26
C VAL A 13 20.42 5.48 -7.14
N GLN A 14 20.51 6.57 -6.39
CA GLN A 14 19.56 6.87 -5.33
C GLN A 14 18.14 7.19 -5.85
N GLN A 15 18.02 7.88 -6.98
CA GLN A 15 16.72 8.18 -7.59
C GLN A 15 16.04 6.89 -8.06
N MET A 16 16.81 5.98 -8.66
CA MET A 16 16.33 4.66 -9.06
C MET A 16 15.81 3.86 -7.84
N MET A 17 16.54 3.84 -6.72
CA MET A 17 16.11 3.15 -5.50
C MET A 17 14.84 3.74 -4.90
N ARG A 18 14.65 5.06 -4.95
CA ARG A 18 13.40 5.71 -4.51
C ARG A 18 12.22 5.28 -5.38
N ARG A 19 12.41 5.19 -6.70
CA ARG A 19 11.37 4.68 -7.62
C ARG A 19 11.04 3.22 -7.35
N PHE A 20 12.05 2.40 -7.08
CA PHE A 20 11.86 1.00 -6.71
C PHE A 20 11.01 0.86 -5.45
N LYS A 21 11.35 1.59 -4.39
CA LYS A 21 10.58 1.58 -3.15
C LYS A 21 9.12 2.00 -3.39
N LYS A 22 8.89 3.05 -4.16
CA LYS A 22 7.53 3.49 -4.53
C LYS A 22 6.75 2.42 -5.31
N LEU A 23 7.40 1.71 -6.24
CA LEU A 23 6.76 0.63 -6.98
C LEU A 23 6.40 -0.56 -6.08
N CYS A 24 7.30 -0.97 -5.18
CA CYS A 24 7.01 -2.00 -4.17
C CYS A 24 5.86 -1.61 -3.24
N GLU A 25 5.75 -0.34 -2.87
CA GLU A 25 4.64 0.19 -2.06
C GLU A 25 3.32 0.21 -2.84
N LYS A 26 3.36 0.58 -4.13
CA LYS A 26 2.19 0.63 -5.03
C LYS A 26 1.63 -0.75 -5.30
N GLU A 27 2.50 -1.71 -5.62
CA GLU A 27 2.13 -3.11 -5.83
C GLU A 27 1.69 -3.78 -4.51
N GLY A 28 1.92 -3.13 -3.37
CA GLY A 28 1.53 -3.65 -2.06
C GLY A 28 2.30 -4.90 -1.65
N LEU A 29 3.45 -5.18 -2.28
CA LEU A 29 4.26 -6.37 -2.07
C LEU A 29 4.55 -6.60 -0.57
N THR A 30 4.96 -5.55 0.14
CA THR A 30 5.23 -5.62 1.58
C THR A 30 3.99 -5.99 2.40
N LYS A 31 2.80 -5.55 1.98
CA LYS A 31 1.53 -5.90 2.64
C LYS A 31 1.16 -7.36 2.36
N GLU A 32 1.44 -7.87 1.16
CA GLU A 32 1.19 -9.25 0.80
C GLU A 32 2.11 -10.21 1.55
N VAL A 33 3.41 -9.91 1.61
CA VAL A 33 4.40 -10.68 2.39
C VAL A 33 3.94 -10.79 3.84
N LYS A 34 3.59 -9.67 4.48
CA LYS A 34 3.07 -9.66 5.87
C LYS A 34 1.76 -10.43 6.03
N LYS A 35 0.90 -10.48 5.00
CA LYS A 35 -0.35 -11.25 5.04
C LYS A 35 -0.12 -12.75 4.90
N ARG A 36 0.91 -13.15 4.16
CA ARG A 36 1.24 -14.55 3.86
C ARG A 36 2.26 -15.17 4.83
N GLN A 37 2.90 -14.36 5.68
CA GLN A 37 3.93 -14.81 6.62
C GLN A 37 3.44 -15.87 7.63
N TYR A 38 2.13 -15.94 7.91
CA TYR A 38 1.53 -16.94 8.79
C TYR A 38 0.27 -17.52 8.15
N PHE A 39 -0.06 -18.76 8.51
CA PHE A 39 -1.35 -19.34 8.14
C PHE A 39 -2.46 -18.54 8.80
N GLU A 40 -3.43 -18.16 7.97
CA GLU A 40 -4.60 -17.45 8.43
C GLU A 40 -5.85 -18.22 8.02
N LYS A 41 -6.64 -18.63 9.01
CA LYS A 41 -7.90 -19.36 8.80
C LYS A 41 -8.81 -18.59 7.82
N PRO A 42 -9.49 -19.27 6.89
CA PRO A 42 -10.36 -18.61 5.90
C PRO A 42 -11.45 -17.71 6.50
N SER A 43 -11.97 -18.05 7.69
CA SER A 43 -12.95 -17.23 8.42
C SER A 43 -12.36 -15.88 8.85
N GLU A 44 -11.15 -15.89 9.42
CA GLU A 44 -10.43 -14.70 9.83
C GLU A 44 -10.07 -13.81 8.65
N ARG A 45 -9.74 -14.43 7.51
CA ARG A 45 -9.44 -13.72 6.27
C ARG A 45 -10.65 -12.95 5.76
N ARG A 46 -11.83 -13.59 5.76
CA ARG A 46 -13.11 -12.94 5.41
C ARG A 46 -13.44 -11.81 6.38
N ARG A 47 -13.31 -12.06 7.69
CA ARG A 47 -13.54 -11.07 8.76
C ARG A 47 -12.62 -9.85 8.65
N ARG A 48 -11.34 -10.03 8.30
CA ARG A 48 -10.43 -8.90 8.06
C ARG A 48 -10.80 -8.13 6.80
N ALA A 49 -11.24 -8.81 5.74
CA ALA A 49 -11.64 -8.16 4.49
C ALA A 49 -12.84 -7.23 4.69
N THR A 50 -13.88 -7.67 5.41
CA THR A 50 -15.07 -6.85 5.71
C THR A 50 -14.72 -5.62 6.54
N ARG A 51 -13.93 -5.78 7.62
CA ARG A 51 -13.46 -4.64 8.43
C ARG A 51 -12.65 -3.64 7.61
N LYS A 52 -11.76 -4.13 6.73
CA LYS A 52 -10.97 -3.25 5.84
C LYS A 52 -11.88 -2.48 4.88
N ALA A 53 -12.88 -3.11 4.29
CA ALA A 53 -13.85 -2.45 3.41
C ALA A 53 -14.63 -1.35 4.15
N ALA A 54 -15.15 -1.65 5.34
CA ALA A 54 -15.85 -0.67 6.18
C ALA A 54 -14.94 0.51 6.55
N SER A 55 -13.70 0.25 6.99
CA SER A 55 -12.74 1.30 7.32
C SER A 55 -12.37 2.18 6.12
N ARG A 56 -12.34 1.62 4.90
CA ARG A 56 -12.06 2.37 3.67
C ARG A 56 -13.23 3.31 3.34
N LEU A 57 -14.47 2.83 3.46
CA LEU A 57 -15.67 3.63 3.23
C LEU A 57 -15.75 4.83 4.20
N ILE A 58 -15.46 4.61 5.48
CA ILE A 58 -15.44 5.69 6.48
C ILE A 58 -14.40 6.75 6.12
N ARG A 59 -13.19 6.33 5.73
CA ARG A 59 -12.11 7.27 5.34
C ARG A 59 -12.43 8.06 4.08
N THR A 60 -13.18 7.50 3.14
CA THR A 60 -13.59 8.22 1.91
C THR A 60 -14.76 9.17 2.16
N ASN A 61 -15.65 8.86 3.11
CA ASN A 61 -16.83 9.67 3.41
C ASN A 61 -16.61 10.73 4.48
N THR A 62 -15.47 10.74 5.17
CA THR A 62 -15.17 11.80 6.14
C THR A 62 -14.81 13.06 5.36
N PRO A 63 -15.61 14.15 5.42
CA PRO A 63 -15.21 15.42 4.85
C PRO A 63 -13.91 15.84 5.54
N GLN A 64 -12.88 16.19 4.78
CA GLN A 64 -11.72 16.85 5.39
C GLN A 64 -12.23 18.11 6.05
N SER A 65 -12.30 18.13 7.38
CA SER A 65 -12.53 19.35 8.15
C SER A 65 -11.34 20.26 7.87
N SER A 66 -11.49 21.12 6.87
CA SER A 66 -10.57 22.19 6.49
C SER A 66 -10.67 23.34 7.50
N ASP A 67 -10.57 23.04 8.79
CA ASP A 67 -10.62 24.03 9.84
C ASP A 67 -9.52 23.80 10.87
N ARG A 68 -8.32 24.29 10.52
CA ARG A 68 -7.37 24.93 11.43
C ARG A 68 -6.55 25.94 10.64
N ARG A 69 -7.22 27.00 10.14
CA ARG A 69 -6.55 28.29 9.95
C ARG A 69 -6.84 29.12 11.20
N ARG A 70 -5.91 29.09 12.15
CA ARG A 70 -5.58 30.21 13.04
C ARG A 70 -4.15 30.00 13.51
#